data_AF-A0A8J7FZB5-F1
#
_entry.id   AF-A0A8J7FZB5-F1
#
_cell.length_a   1.000
_cell.length_b   1.000
_cell.length_c   1.000
_cell.angle_alpha   90.00
_cell.angle_beta   90.00
_cell.angle_gamma   90.00
#
_symmetry.space_group_name_H-M   'P 1'
#
loop_
_entity.id
_entity.type
_entity.pdbx_description
1 polymer ?
#
loop_
_entity_poly.entity_id
_entity_poly.type
_entity_poly.pdbx_seq_one_letter_code
_entity_poly.pdbx_strand_id
1 'polypeptide(L)'
;MLMAQGVGAACKLSDLPSDDTVSTQAGPLGLEGRDGDAQNPSWLGPVRAGRCELSPPLFSGPLALGNGRYLFLVSYSGSQQRVEVYDLLHCRLHDRSAVLYGKAQRLGARYVFSGTAEGRQSLRIDAHCRLLREQ
;
A
#
# COMPACT_ATOMS: atom_id res chain seq x y z
N MET A 1 -20.52 -9.02 33.95
CA MET A 1 -19.54 -9.76 33.12
C MET A 1 -19.82 -9.39 31.67
N LEU A 2 -19.12 -8.42 31.08
CA LEU A 2 -19.20 -8.16 29.64
C LEU A 2 -17.94 -7.41 29.17
N MET A 3 -17.05 -8.22 28.57
CA MET A 3 -16.17 -7.93 27.44
C MET A 3 -15.38 -6.62 27.46
N ALA A 4 -14.12 -6.76 27.87
CA ALA A 4 -13.06 -5.84 27.49
C ALA A 4 -13.00 -5.73 25.96
N GLN A 5 -13.43 -4.59 25.42
CA GLN A 5 -13.11 -4.22 24.04
C GLN A 5 -11.61 -3.96 24.02
N GLY A 6 -10.84 -4.97 23.63
CA GLY A 6 -9.43 -4.81 23.32
C GLY A 6 -9.33 -3.73 22.25
N VAL A 7 -8.89 -2.54 22.64
CA VAL A 7 -8.48 -1.50 21.71
C VAL A 7 -7.21 -2.03 21.05
N GLY A 8 -7.36 -2.88 20.03
CA GLY A 8 -6.28 -3.25 19.14
C GLY A 8 -5.70 -1.96 18.60
N ALA A 9 -4.40 -1.73 18.81
CA ALA A 9 -3.75 -0.52 18.35
C ALA A 9 -4.06 -0.32 16.85
N ALA A 10 -4.63 0.84 16.51
CA ALA A 10 -5.01 1.16 15.13
C ALA A 10 -3.79 1.04 14.19
N CYS A 11 -4.02 0.62 12.94
CA CYS A 11 -2.97 0.58 11.92
C CYS A 11 -2.41 1.99 11.70
N LYS A 12 -1.17 2.22 12.15
CA LYS A 12 -0.47 3.50 11.99
C LYS A 12 0.23 3.49 10.63
N LEU A 13 -0.14 4.43 9.78
CA LEU A 13 0.41 4.57 8.44
C LEU A 13 1.44 5.70 8.42
N SER A 14 2.61 5.42 7.86
CA SER A 14 3.59 6.42 7.47
C SER A 14 3.72 6.47 5.95
N ASP A 15 3.99 7.65 5.42
CA ASP A 15 4.43 7.78 4.03
C ASP A 15 5.77 7.07 3.83
N LEU A 16 5.92 6.46 2.65
CA LEU A 16 7.21 5.96 2.20
C LEU A 16 7.79 6.99 1.23
N PRO A 17 8.89 7.68 1.59
CA PRO A 17 9.63 8.49 0.62
C PRO A 17 10.04 7.60 -0.55
N SER A 18 9.89 8.11 -1.77
CA SER A 18 10.18 7.38 -3.01
C SER A 18 11.67 7.12 -3.25
N ASP A 19 12.54 7.73 -2.44
CA ASP A 19 13.97 7.90 -2.73
C ASP A 19 14.88 7.32 -1.62
N ASP A 20 14.33 6.94 -0.46
CA ASP A 20 15.10 6.51 0.71
C ASP A 20 14.85 5.05 1.10
N THR A 21 15.90 4.42 1.62
CA THR A 21 15.78 3.11 2.28
C THR A 21 15.14 3.30 3.65
N VAL A 22 13.96 2.71 3.85
CA VAL A 22 13.19 2.84 5.11
C VAL A 22 13.37 1.59 5.96
N SER A 23 13.72 1.75 7.23
CA SER A 23 13.81 0.60 8.14
C SER A 23 12.42 0.06 8.49
N THR A 24 12.24 -1.26 8.34
CA THR A 24 10.99 -1.98 8.67
C THR A 24 11.28 -3.08 9.69
N GLN A 25 10.24 -3.71 10.23
CA GLN A 25 10.38 -4.87 11.11
C GLN A 25 11.07 -6.07 10.44
N ALA A 26 11.02 -6.14 9.10
CA ALA A 26 11.67 -7.20 8.33
C ALA A 26 13.13 -6.87 7.96
N GLY A 27 13.56 -5.62 8.17
CA GLY A 27 14.84 -5.07 7.71
C GLY A 27 14.65 -3.82 6.84
N PRO A 28 15.74 -3.29 6.25
CA PRO A 28 15.67 -2.15 5.34
C PRO A 28 14.80 -2.47 4.11
N LEU A 29 13.88 -1.58 3.78
CA LEU A 29 13.02 -1.62 2.60
C LEU A 29 13.71 -0.93 1.44
N GLY A 30 13.91 -1.66 0.34
CA GLY A 30 14.37 -1.15 -0.95
C GLY A 30 13.32 -1.38 -2.02
N LEU A 31 13.14 -0.37 -2.88
CA LEU A 31 12.29 -0.41 -4.07
C LEU A 31 13.19 -0.32 -5.31
N GLU A 32 13.19 -1.35 -6.16
CA GLU A 32 14.06 -1.41 -7.33
C GLU A 32 13.31 -1.07 -8.63
N GLY A 33 14.06 -0.75 -9.68
CA GLY A 33 13.49 -0.53 -11.01
C GLY A 33 12.56 0.69 -11.10
N ARG A 34 12.83 1.73 -10.29
CA ARG A 34 12.15 3.03 -10.37
C ARG A 34 12.37 3.65 -11.76
N ASP A 35 11.33 4.24 -12.34
CA ASP A 35 11.45 5.09 -13.51
C ASP A 35 12.03 6.48 -13.17
N GLY A 36 12.37 7.25 -14.20
CA GLY A 36 12.93 8.60 -14.04
C GLY A 36 11.88 9.69 -13.75
N ASP A 37 10.60 9.36 -13.57
CA ASP A 37 9.56 10.35 -13.34
C ASP A 37 9.54 10.76 -11.87
N ALA A 38 10.11 11.93 -11.58
CA ALA A 38 10.14 12.47 -10.22
C ALA A 38 8.75 12.84 -9.67
N GLN A 39 7.75 13.10 -10.53
CA GLN A 39 6.41 13.51 -10.13
C GLN A 39 5.49 12.31 -9.89
N ASN A 40 5.63 11.25 -10.69
CA ASN A 40 4.80 10.04 -10.59
C ASN A 40 5.65 8.79 -10.76
N PRO A 41 6.55 8.50 -9.81
CA PRO A 41 7.47 7.38 -9.96
C PRO A 41 6.72 6.05 -10.01
N SER A 42 7.22 5.17 -10.87
CA SER A 42 6.74 3.80 -11.05
C SER A 42 7.89 2.82 -10.93
N TRP A 43 7.62 1.59 -10.49
CA TRP A 43 8.64 0.57 -10.23
C TRP A 43 8.27 -0.75 -10.91
N LEU A 44 9.29 -1.43 -11.46
CA LEU A 44 9.12 -2.70 -12.19
C LEU A 44 9.65 -3.94 -11.46
N GLY A 45 10.39 -3.83 -10.37
CA GLY A 45 11.08 -4.99 -9.80
C GLY A 45 11.60 -4.80 -8.39
N PRO A 46 12.07 -5.89 -7.78
CA PRO A 46 11.47 -6.43 -6.58
C PRO A 46 11.50 -5.44 -5.42
N VAL A 47 10.48 -5.55 -4.58
CA VAL A 47 10.51 -4.92 -3.27
C VAL A 47 11.31 -5.83 -2.34
N ARG A 48 12.42 -5.32 -1.81
CA ARG A 48 13.26 -6.04 -0.84
C ARG A 48 13.03 -5.50 0.55
N ALA A 49 12.80 -6.36 1.54
CA ALA A 49 12.71 -5.96 2.94
C ALA A 49 13.46 -6.99 3.81
N GLY A 50 14.73 -6.70 4.13
CA GLY A 50 15.64 -7.65 4.76
C GLY A 50 15.71 -8.98 4.00
N ARG A 51 15.12 -10.05 4.55
CA ARG A 51 15.09 -11.38 3.89
C ARG A 51 13.96 -11.56 2.87
N CYS A 52 13.00 -10.65 2.81
CA CYS A 52 11.88 -10.77 1.90
C CYS A 52 12.23 -10.18 0.53
N GLU A 53 11.89 -10.92 -0.50
CA GLU A 53 11.82 -10.45 -1.88
C GLU A 53 10.37 -10.61 -2.34
N LEU A 54 9.72 -9.49 -2.65
CA LEU A 54 8.37 -9.47 -3.19
C LEU A 54 8.45 -9.02 -4.65
N SER A 55 7.72 -9.70 -5.52
CA SER A 55 7.66 -9.40 -6.95
C SER A 55 6.26 -8.91 -7.32
N PRO A 56 5.82 -7.72 -6.86
CA PRO A 56 4.60 -7.14 -7.36
C PRO A 56 4.74 -6.86 -8.86
N PRO A 57 3.63 -6.81 -9.61
CA PRO A 57 3.63 -6.26 -10.97
C PRO A 57 4.00 -4.76 -10.93
N LEU A 58 3.99 -4.10 -12.08
CA LEU A 58 4.19 -2.65 -12.19
C LEU A 58 3.32 -1.90 -11.16
N PHE A 59 3.97 -1.08 -10.34
CA PHE A 59 3.32 -0.34 -9.26
C PHE A 59 3.85 1.10 -9.17
N SER A 60 3.05 1.97 -8.57
CA SER A 60 3.38 3.38 -8.38
C SER A 60 2.90 3.90 -7.02
N GLY A 61 3.26 5.15 -6.73
CA GLY A 61 2.75 5.87 -5.58
C GLY A 61 1.25 6.18 -5.71
N PRO A 62 0.55 6.44 -4.58
CA PRO A 62 1.11 6.66 -3.25
C PRO A 62 1.37 5.36 -2.46
N LEU A 63 2.59 5.25 -1.94
CA LEU A 63 3.05 4.13 -1.10
C LEU A 63 2.85 4.44 0.39
N ALA A 64 2.60 3.43 1.21
CA ALA A 64 2.54 3.60 2.65
C ALA A 64 3.06 2.38 3.42
N LEU A 65 3.54 2.62 4.64
CA LEU A 65 3.97 1.56 5.56
C LEU A 65 3.07 1.56 6.80
N GLY A 66 2.37 0.45 7.02
CA GLY A 66 1.52 0.20 8.18
C GLY A 66 2.29 -0.49 9.29
N ASN A 67 2.36 0.13 10.46
CA ASN A 67 3.01 -0.40 11.67
C ASN A 67 4.47 -0.86 11.45
N GLY A 68 5.16 -0.33 10.44
CA GLY A 68 6.51 -0.78 10.08
C GLY A 68 6.57 -2.20 9.49
N ARG A 69 5.44 -2.82 9.13
CA ARG A 69 5.35 -4.22 8.70
C ARG A 69 4.54 -4.43 7.42
N TYR A 70 3.49 -3.67 7.21
CA TYR A 70 2.59 -3.84 6.08
C TYR A 70 2.88 -2.81 5.01
N LEU A 71 3.34 -3.24 3.84
CA LEU A 71 3.56 -2.35 2.70
C LEU A 71 2.29 -2.23 1.89
N PHE A 72 1.82 -1.00 1.69
CA PHE A 72 0.73 -0.66 0.79
C PHE A 72 1.31 -0.09 -0.50
N LEU A 73 0.95 -0.68 -1.63
CA LEU A 73 1.33 -0.20 -2.96
C LEU A 73 0.14 -0.18 -3.90
N VAL A 74 0.21 0.66 -4.94
CA VAL A 74 -0.81 0.72 -5.99
C VAL A 74 -0.26 0.03 -7.23
N SER A 75 -0.72 -1.19 -7.47
CA SER A 75 -0.42 -1.92 -8.72
C SER A 75 -1.34 -1.45 -9.84
N TYR A 76 -0.85 -1.44 -11.07
CA TYR A 76 -1.66 -1.05 -12.22
C TYR A 76 -1.34 -1.80 -13.51
N SER A 77 -2.33 -1.90 -14.38
CA SER A 77 -2.22 -2.43 -15.75
C SER A 77 -3.19 -1.66 -16.66
N GLY A 78 -2.64 -0.86 -17.56
CA GLY A 78 -3.43 0.12 -18.31
C GLY A 78 -4.13 1.11 -17.38
N SER A 79 -5.47 1.18 -17.44
CA SER A 79 -6.29 2.04 -16.57
C SER A 79 -6.77 1.35 -15.29
N GLN A 80 -6.52 0.04 -15.13
CA GLN A 80 -6.94 -0.72 -13.95
C GLN A 80 -5.92 -0.59 -12.84
N GLN A 81 -6.38 -0.27 -11.63
CA GLN A 81 -5.54 -0.14 -10.44
C GLN A 81 -6.06 -1.02 -9.31
N ARG A 82 -5.15 -1.44 -8.42
CA ARG A 82 -5.49 -2.12 -7.17
C ARG A 82 -4.54 -1.68 -6.06
N VAL A 83 -5.08 -1.54 -4.86
CA VAL A 83 -4.25 -1.43 -3.66
C VAL A 83 -3.92 -2.84 -3.19
N GLU A 84 -2.63 -3.12 -3.06
CA GLU A 84 -2.11 -4.37 -2.54
C GLU A 84 -1.40 -4.13 -1.22
N VAL A 85 -1.65 -4.99 -0.24
CA VAL A 85 -1.02 -4.95 1.07
C VAL A 85 -0.14 -6.17 1.21
N TYR A 86 1.14 -5.97 1.45
CA TYR A 86 2.11 -7.04 1.67
C TYR A 86 2.55 -7.08 3.12
N ASP A 87 2.57 -8.27 3.71
CA ASP A 87 3.15 -8.52 5.03
C ASP A 87 4.65 -8.77 4.88
N LEU A 88 5.45 -7.75 5.17
CA LEU A 88 6.91 -7.80 5.05
C LEU A 88 7.55 -8.77 6.05
N LEU A 89 6.88 -9.14 7.16
CA LEU A 89 7.46 -10.09 8.11
C LEU A 89 7.39 -11.53 7.58
N HIS A 90 6.32 -11.84 6.85
CA HIS A 90 6.02 -13.17 6.31
C HIS A 90 6.22 -13.29 4.79
N CYS A 91 6.77 -12.26 4.15
CA CYS A 91 7.03 -12.20 2.71
C CYS A 91 5.84 -12.61 1.83
N ARG A 92 4.61 -12.16 2.15
CA ARG A 92 3.40 -12.59 1.42
C ARG A 92 2.39 -11.47 1.24
N LEU A 93 1.52 -11.63 0.24
CA LEU A 93 0.34 -10.78 0.09
C LEU A 93 -0.58 -10.99 1.31
N HIS A 94 -0.93 -9.88 1.96
CA HIS A 94 -1.81 -9.82 3.11
C HIS A 94 -3.27 -9.58 2.68
N ASP A 95 -3.47 -8.59 1.80
CA ASP A 95 -4.80 -8.17 1.35
C ASP A 95 -4.71 -7.49 -0.03
N ARG A 96 -5.84 -7.40 -0.74
CA ARG A 96 -5.93 -6.79 -2.07
C ARG A 96 -7.33 -6.25 -2.35
N SER A 97 -7.41 -5.05 -2.89
CA SER A 97 -8.69 -4.48 -3.33
C SER A 97 -9.26 -5.16 -4.58
N ALA A 98 -10.56 -4.94 -4.81
CA ALA A 98 -11.14 -5.04 -6.14
C ALA A 98 -10.44 -4.07 -7.12
N VAL A 99 -10.72 -4.24 -8.42
CA VAL A 99 -10.25 -3.28 -9.44
C VAL A 99 -10.89 -1.92 -9.20
N LEU A 100 -10.05 -0.89 -9.29
CA LEU A 100 -10.40 0.51 -9.18
C LEU A 100 -9.88 1.25 -10.40
N TYR A 101 -10.45 2.42 -10.65
CA TYR A 101 -10.13 3.21 -11.83
C TYR A 101 -9.79 4.65 -11.44
N GLY A 102 -9.00 5.32 -12.28
CA GLY A 102 -8.61 6.72 -12.06
C GLY A 102 -7.29 6.86 -11.29
N LYS A 103 -6.93 8.08 -10.90
CA LYS A 103 -5.68 8.36 -10.18
C LYS A 103 -5.85 8.10 -8.68
N ALA A 104 -5.00 7.25 -8.12
CA ALA A 104 -4.93 7.00 -6.68
C ALA A 104 -4.33 8.20 -5.93
N GLN A 105 -4.94 8.54 -4.81
CA GLN A 105 -4.43 9.50 -3.83
C GLN A 105 -4.61 8.94 -2.43
N ARG A 106 -3.63 9.13 -1.55
CA ARG A 106 -3.71 8.68 -0.15
C ARG A 106 -4.04 9.86 0.74
N LEU A 107 -5.13 9.76 1.50
CA LEU A 107 -5.59 10.77 2.45
C LEU A 107 -5.67 10.13 3.85
N GLY A 108 -4.56 10.17 4.59
CA GLY A 108 -4.44 9.51 5.89
C GLY A 108 -4.64 7.99 5.76
N ALA A 109 -5.65 7.46 6.45
CA ALA A 109 -6.02 6.04 6.41
C ALA A 109 -6.98 5.66 5.28
N ARG A 110 -7.01 6.44 4.20
CA ARG A 110 -7.84 6.18 3.02
C ARG A 110 -7.03 6.26 1.73
N TYR A 111 -7.40 5.40 0.79
CA TYR A 111 -7.07 5.57 -0.62
C TYR A 111 -8.32 6.07 -1.36
N VAL A 112 -8.16 7.13 -2.14
CA VAL A 112 -9.22 7.74 -2.93
C VAL A 112 -8.82 7.67 -4.39
N PHE A 113 -9.75 7.23 -5.22
CA PHE A 113 -9.59 7.10 -6.66
C PHE A 113 -10.56 8.04 -7.35
N SER A 114 -10.04 8.87 -8.25
CA SER A 114 -10.79 9.94 -8.92
C SER A 114 -10.39 10.06 -10.39
N GLY A 115 -11.22 10.74 -11.19
CA GLY A 115 -10.95 10.94 -12.62
C GLY A 115 -11.56 9.88 -13.54
N THR A 116 -12.71 9.30 -13.15
CA THR A 116 -13.44 8.31 -13.95
C THR A 116 -14.91 8.69 -14.10
N ALA A 117 -15.57 8.13 -15.11
CA ALA A 117 -17.01 8.30 -15.32
C ALA A 117 -17.85 7.66 -14.20
N GLU A 118 -17.30 6.65 -13.51
CA GLU A 118 -17.94 5.93 -12.39
C GLU A 118 -17.99 6.73 -11.09
N GLY A 119 -17.38 7.91 -11.05
CA GLY A 119 -17.32 8.76 -9.87
C GLY A 119 -16.18 8.38 -8.91
N ARG A 120 -16.20 9.01 -7.73
CA ARG A 120 -15.15 8.85 -6.71
C ARG A 120 -15.30 7.50 -6.01
N GLN A 121 -14.24 6.70 -5.97
CA GLN A 121 -14.18 5.44 -5.22
C GLN A 121 -13.21 5.59 -4.05
N SER A 122 -13.48 4.97 -2.88
CA SER A 122 -12.53 4.98 -1.77
C SER A 122 -12.41 3.65 -1.02
N LEU A 123 -11.20 3.43 -0.50
CA LEU A 123 -10.86 2.35 0.41
C LEU A 123 -10.41 2.95 1.73
N ARG A 124 -10.91 2.43 2.85
CA ARG A 124 -10.42 2.72 4.19
C ARG A 124 -9.53 1.59 4.67
N ILE A 125 -8.48 1.95 5.41
CA ILE A 125 -7.61 1.01 6.11
C ILE A 125 -8.14 0.83 7.53
N ASP A 126 -8.35 -0.43 7.93
CA ASP A 126 -8.85 -0.78 9.27
C ASP A 126 -7.74 -0.92 10.31
N ALA A 127 -8.10 -1.26 11.55
CA ALA A 127 -7.14 -1.44 12.63
C ALA A 127 -6.16 -2.61 12.39
N HIS A 128 -6.51 -3.57 11.54
CA HIS A 128 -5.70 -4.74 11.20
C HIS A 128 -4.87 -4.53 9.92
N CYS A 129 -4.79 -3.29 9.42
CA CYS A 129 -4.14 -2.96 8.15
C CYS A 129 -4.77 -3.66 6.93
N ARG A 130 -6.08 -3.91 6.97
CA ARG A 130 -6.86 -4.44 5.84
C ARG A 130 -7.61 -3.34 5.10
N LEU A 131 -7.93 -3.61 3.84
CA LEU A 131 -8.65 -2.73 2.94
C LEU A 131 -10.16 -2.98 3.07
N LEU A 132 -10.91 -1.93 3.34
CA LEU A 132 -12.38 -1.94 3.39
C LEU A 132 -12.93 -0.97 2.36
N ARG A 133 -13.84 -1.43 1.51
CA ARG A 133 -14.53 -0.55 0.56
C ARG A 133 -15.48 0.38 1.31
N GLU A 134 -15.37 1.68 1.05
CA GLU A 134 -16.38 2.65 1.46
C GLU A 134 -17.38 2.78 0.30
N GLN A 135 -18.67 2.67 0.60
CA GLN A 135 -19.76 2.87 -0.36
C GLN A 135 -20.22 4.33 -0.32
#